data_AF-A0AA42VKN9-F1
#
_entry.id   AF-A0AA42VKN9-F1
#
_cell.length_a   1.000
_cell.length_b   1.000
_cell.length_c   1.000
_cell.angle_alpha   90.00
_cell.angle_beta   90.00
_cell.angle_gamma   90.00
#
_symmetry.space_group_name_H-M   'P 1'
#
loop_
_entity.id
_entity.type
_entity.pdbx_description
1 polymer ?
#
loop_
_entity_poly.entity_id
_entity_poly.type
_entity_poly.pdbx_seq_one_letter_code
_entity_poly.pdbx_strand_id
1 'polypeptide(L)'
;MKTNDKTLSGGALDTLIALVENGPLWDGDLPSKSGRYELLELGMAVRIVVKGEDGYQAATIEGARAYCLHFGEERISDAKAARIARRSVINAIHRSKNS
;
A
#
# COMPACT_ATOMS: atom_id res chain seq x y z
N MET A 1 -6.25 23.78 3.37
CA MET A 1 -6.52 22.36 3.09
C MET A 1 -6.01 21.58 4.28
N LYS A 2 -6.88 20.94 5.07
CA LYS A 2 -6.47 20.30 6.34
C LYS A 2 -5.63 19.07 6.03
N THR A 3 -4.36 19.06 6.43
CA THR A 3 -3.52 17.88 6.52
C THR A 3 -4.07 17.01 7.65
N ASN A 4 -5.08 16.20 7.35
CA ASN A 4 -5.49 15.12 8.23
C ASN A 4 -4.35 14.09 8.19
N ASP A 5 -3.49 14.13 9.20
CA ASP A 5 -2.47 13.14 9.49
C ASP A 5 -3.16 11.85 9.98
N LYS A 6 -3.98 11.27 9.09
CA LYS A 6 -4.75 10.06 9.38
C LYS A 6 -3.81 8.89 9.13
N THR A 7 -3.17 8.41 10.19
CA THR A 7 -2.37 7.19 10.15
C THR A 7 -3.23 6.04 9.62
N LEU A 8 -2.84 5.48 8.47
CA LEU A 8 -3.52 4.32 7.90
C LEU A 8 -3.50 3.14 8.88
N SER A 9 -4.58 2.35 8.91
CA SER A 9 -4.53 1.06 9.59
C SER A 9 -3.47 0.15 8.98
N GLY A 10 -2.97 -0.83 9.74
CA GLY A 10 -2.00 -1.80 9.21
C GLY A 10 -2.51 -2.53 7.96
N GLY A 11 -3.79 -2.91 7.96
CA GLY A 11 -4.41 -3.56 6.80
C GLY A 11 -4.57 -2.62 5.59
N ALA A 12 -4.84 -1.34 5.81
CA ALA A 12 -4.87 -0.35 4.74
C ALA A 12 -3.47 -0.08 4.18
N LEU A 13 -2.45 0.01 5.03
CA LEU A 13 -1.06 0.15 4.60
C LEU A 13 -0.60 -1.06 3.77
N ASP A 14 -0.83 -2.28 4.25
CA ASP A 14 -0.49 -3.50 3.52
C ASP A 14 -1.20 -3.58 2.17
N THR A 15 -2.50 -3.23 2.14
CA THR A 15 -3.27 -3.17 0.90
C THR A 15 -2.74 -2.09 -0.05
N LEU A 16 -2.38 -0.91 0.45
CA LEU A 16 -1.82 0.17 -0.36
C LEU A 16 -0.47 -0.22 -0.97
N ILE A 17 0.41 -0.86 -0.19
CA ILE A 17 1.68 -1.41 -0.68
C ILE A 17 1.43 -2.40 -1.82
N ALA A 18 0.48 -3.33 -1.64
CA ALA A 18 0.15 -4.33 -2.66
C ALA A 18 -0.37 -3.69 -3.95
N LEU A 19 -1.26 -2.71 -3.84
CA LEU A 19 -1.83 -1.99 -4.99
C LEU A 19 -0.80 -1.15 -5.74
N VAL A 20 0.08 -0.43 -5.03
CA VAL A 20 1.12 0.41 -5.66
C VAL A 20 2.18 -0.44 -6.35
N GLU A 21 2.56 -1.57 -5.76
CA GLU A 21 3.69 -2.35 -6.27
C GLU A 21 3.31 -3.46 -7.24
N ASN A 22 2.09 -3.98 -7.17
CA ASN A 22 1.64 -5.13 -7.96
C ASN A 22 0.27 -4.91 -8.63
N GLY A 23 -0.34 -3.72 -8.48
CA GLY A 23 -1.66 -3.43 -9.03
C GLY A 23 -1.70 -3.35 -10.57
N PRO A 24 -2.90 -3.45 -11.17
CA PRO A 24 -4.19 -3.65 -10.50
C PRO A 24 -4.36 -5.07 -9.95
N LEU A 25 -5.00 -5.22 -8.78
CA LEU A 25 -5.24 -6.52 -8.13
C LEU A 25 -6.72 -6.89 -8.18
N TRP A 26 -7.03 -8.17 -8.17
CA TRP A 26 -8.39 -8.67 -8.00
C TRP A 26 -8.83 -8.58 -6.53
N ASP A 27 -10.13 -8.42 -6.27
CA ASP A 27 -10.70 -8.33 -4.92
C ASP A 27 -10.28 -9.49 -4.00
N GLY A 28 -10.09 -10.68 -4.58
CA GLY A 28 -9.64 -11.89 -3.88
C GLY A 28 -8.16 -11.90 -3.50
N ASP A 29 -7.33 -11.09 -4.17
CA ASP A 29 -5.88 -11.04 -3.97
C ASP A 29 -5.45 -9.92 -3.02
N LEU A 30 -6.39 -9.11 -2.54
CA LEU A 30 -6.09 -8.00 -1.64
C LEU A 30 -5.74 -8.50 -0.23
N PRO A 31 -4.68 -7.95 0.41
CA PRO A 31 -4.29 -8.34 1.77
C PRO A 31 -5.38 -8.14 2.82
N SER A 32 -6.21 -7.10 2.68
CA SER A 32 -7.27 -6.78 3.64
C SER A 32 -8.50 -6.16 3.00
N LYS A 33 -9.67 -6.79 3.21
CA LYS A 33 -10.96 -6.24 2.78
C LYS A 33 -11.32 -4.93 3.47
N SER A 34 -11.10 -4.83 4.79
CA SER A 34 -11.35 -3.59 5.55
C SER A 34 -10.35 -2.50 5.17
N GLY A 35 -9.09 -2.86 4.96
CA GLY A 35 -8.07 -1.94 4.47
C GLY A 35 -8.41 -1.36 3.09
N ARG A 36 -8.91 -2.19 2.17
CA ARG A 36 -9.43 -1.71 0.88
C ARG A 36 -10.53 -0.66 1.07
N TYR A 37 -11.53 -0.92 1.91
CA TYR A 37 -12.63 0.04 2.13
C TYR A 37 -12.10 1.38 2.65
N GLU A 38 -11.18 1.37 3.61
CA GLU A 38 -10.52 2.58 4.11
C GLU A 38 -9.82 3.36 2.97
N LEU A 39 -9.08 2.67 2.10
CA LEU A 39 -8.40 3.33 0.97
C LEU A 39 -9.37 3.91 -0.07
N LEU A 40 -10.51 3.23 -0.31
CA LEU A 40 -11.56 3.75 -1.19
C LEU A 40 -12.21 5.02 -0.59
N GLU A 41 -12.53 5.01 0.71
CA GLU A 41 -13.07 6.18 1.42
C GLU A 41 -12.11 7.37 1.41
N LEU A 42 -10.80 7.10 1.48
CA LEU A 42 -9.75 8.12 1.43
C LEU A 42 -9.39 8.56 0.00
N GLY A 43 -9.98 7.96 -1.04
CA GLY A 43 -9.64 8.24 -2.44
C GLY A 43 -8.22 7.79 -2.84
N MET A 44 -7.60 6.93 -2.04
CA MET A 44 -6.25 6.38 -2.29
C MET A 44 -6.27 5.13 -3.18
N ALA A 45 -7.44 4.50 -3.32
CA ALA A 45 -7.68 3.40 -4.25
C ALA A 45 -8.97 3.65 -5.05
N VAL A 46 -9.11 2.94 -6.17
CA VAL A 46 -10.31 2.98 -7.01
C VAL A 46 -10.60 1.59 -7.57
N ARG A 47 -11.88 1.24 -7.71
CA ARG A 47 -12.34 0.03 -8.39
C ARG A 47 -12.37 0.29 -9.90
N ILE A 48 -11.80 -0.62 -10.68
CA ILE A 48 -11.68 -0.49 -12.14
C ILE A 48 -12.14 -1.77 -12.84
N VAL A 49 -12.50 -1.65 -14.12
CA VAL A 49 -12.79 -2.78 -14.98
C VAL A 49 -11.51 -3.17 -15.72
N VAL A 50 -11.12 -4.44 -15.65
CA VAL A 50 -9.99 -4.99 -16.41
C VAL A 50 -10.52 -6.13 -17.28
N LYS A 51 -10.35 -6.01 -18.61
CA LYS A 51 -10.75 -7.04 -19.58
C LYS A 51 -12.22 -7.50 -19.46
N GLY A 52 -13.13 -6.60 -19.09
CA GLY A 52 -14.56 -6.88 -18.93
C GLY A 52 -14.99 -7.36 -17.54
N GLU A 53 -14.06 -7.51 -16.61
CA GLU A 53 -14.33 -7.90 -15.23
C GLU A 53 -14.24 -6.69 -14.30
N ASP A 54 -15.24 -6.50 -13.44
CA ASP A 54 -15.40 -5.30 -12.61
C ASP A 54 -14.79 -5.41 -11.20
N GLY A 55 -14.09 -6.50 -10.87
CA GLY A 55 -13.59 -6.78 -9.52
C GLY A 55 -12.13 -6.38 -9.25
N TYR A 56 -11.53 -5.50 -10.06
CA TYR A 56 -10.15 -5.06 -9.88
C TYR A 56 -10.04 -3.73 -9.14
N GLN A 57 -8.94 -3.55 -8.41
CA GLN A 57 -8.61 -2.34 -7.68
C GLN A 57 -7.22 -1.85 -8.09
N ALA A 58 -7.09 -0.54 -8.21
CA ALA A 58 -5.82 0.13 -8.48
C ALA A 58 -5.58 1.25 -7.46
N ALA A 59 -4.31 1.54 -7.18
CA ALA A 59 -3.95 2.74 -6.44
C ALA A 59 -4.18 3.99 -7.30
N THR A 60 -4.69 5.07 -6.70
CA THR A 60 -4.75 6.38 -7.35
C THR A 60 -3.41 7.09 -7.23
N ILE A 61 -3.25 8.23 -7.91
CA ILE A 61 -2.06 9.10 -7.74
C ILE A 61 -1.92 9.56 -6.28
N GLU A 62 -3.02 9.86 -5.60
CA GLU A 62 -3.00 10.23 -4.18
C GLU A 62 -2.58 9.05 -3.30
N GLY A 63 -3.03 7.83 -3.61
CA GLY A 63 -2.52 6.62 -2.95
C GLY A 63 -1.03 6.39 -3.17
N ALA A 64 -0.54 6.59 -4.40
CA ALA A 64 0.88 6.48 -4.70
C ALA A 64 1.72 7.54 -3.96
N ARG A 65 1.23 8.78 -3.86
CA ARG A 65 1.86 9.84 -3.07
C ARG A 65 1.88 9.51 -1.58
N ALA A 66 0.77 9.02 -1.03
CA ALA A 66 0.69 8.59 0.37
C ALA A 66 1.69 7.45 0.66
N TYR A 67 1.83 6.50 -0.25
CA TYR A 67 2.84 5.44 -0.18
C TYR A 67 4.27 6.01 -0.16
N CYS A 68 4.60 6.94 -1.05
CA CYS A 68 5.93 7.54 -1.11
C CYS A 68 6.23 8.32 0.18
N LEU A 69 5.29 9.16 0.62
CA LEU A 69 5.38 9.93 1.86
C LEU A 69 5.57 9.02 3.09
N HIS A 70 4.87 7.89 3.16
CA HIS A 70 5.00 6.94 4.26
C HIS A 70 6.42 6.37 4.38
N PHE A 71 7.11 6.17 3.25
CA PHE A 71 8.49 5.70 3.23
C PHE A 71 9.54 6.83 3.19
N GLY A 72 9.11 8.09 3.22
CA GLY A 72 9.99 9.27 3.26
C GLY A 72 10.63 9.60 1.91
N GLU A 73 10.02 9.18 0.81
CA GLU A 73 10.56 9.29 -0.54
C GLU A 73 9.59 10.05 -1.46
N GLU A 74 10.07 10.53 -2.61
CA GLU A 74 9.23 11.22 -3.60
C GLU A 74 8.81 10.31 -4.76
N ARG A 75 9.60 9.29 -5.07
CA ARG A 75 9.37 8.36 -6.19
C ARG A 75 9.03 6.97 -5.68
N ILE A 76 8.12 6.30 -6.38
CA ILE A 76 7.68 4.93 -6.05
C ILE A 76 8.85 3.95 -6.02
N SER A 77 9.82 4.08 -6.94
CA SER A 77 11.01 3.20 -6.98
C SER A 77 11.85 3.31 -5.72
N ASP A 78 12.05 4.52 -5.21
CA ASP A 78 12.89 4.80 -4.04
C ASP A 78 12.15 4.37 -2.77
N ALA A 79 10.85 4.69 -2.68
CA ALA A 79 9.97 4.22 -1.60
C ALA A 79 9.95 2.69 -1.49
N LYS A 80 9.89 1.98 -2.63
CA LYS A 80 9.96 0.52 -2.69
C LYS A 80 11.31 0.00 -2.19
N ALA A 81 12.40 0.62 -2.60
CA ALA A 81 13.74 0.26 -2.13
C ALA A 81 13.88 0.47 -0.61
N ALA A 82 13.42 1.61 -0.09
CA ALA A 82 13.42 1.94 1.34
C ALA A 82 12.60 0.92 2.15
N ARG A 83 11.41 0.53 1.67
CA ARG A 83 10.59 -0.51 2.30
C ARG A 83 11.31 -1.86 2.37
N ILE A 84 11.91 -2.31 1.26
CA ILE A 84 12.64 -3.58 1.20
C ILE A 84 13.84 -3.57 2.14
N ALA A 85 14.60 -2.47 2.19
CA ALA A 85 15.71 -2.29 3.11
C ALA A 85 15.23 -2.38 4.57
N ARG A 86 14.18 -1.63 4.93
CA ARG A 86 13.59 -1.66 6.28
C ARG A 86 13.11 -3.05 6.68
N ARG A 87 12.45 -3.78 5.77
CA ARG A 87 11.99 -5.16 6.03
C ARG A 87 13.17 -6.11 6.26
N SER A 88 14.25 -5.95 5.51
CA SER A 88 15.45 -6.78 5.65
C SER A 88 16.13 -6.59 7.00
N VAL A 89 16.22 -5.34 7.47
CA VAL A 89 16.72 -5.01 8.83
C VAL A 89 15.86 -5.65 9.90
N ILE A 90 14.53 -5.51 9.83
CA ILE A 90 13.59 -6.11 10.78
C ILE A 90 13.75 -7.64 10.83
N ASN A 91 13.86 -8.30 9.68
CA ASN A 91 14.05 -9.74 9.61
C ASN A 91 15.40 -10.20 10.20
N ALA A 92 16.47 -9.41 10.03
CA ALA A 92 17.77 -9.69 10.63
C ALA A 92 17.71 -9.60 12.17
N ILE A 93 17.04 -8.57 12.70
CA ILE A 93 16.82 -8.40 14.14
C ILE A 93 16.05 -9.60 14.72
N HIS A 94 14.98 -10.04 14.06
CA HIS A 94 14.21 -11.21 14.52
C HIS A 94 15.03 -12.50 14.51
N ARG A 95 15.87 -12.73 13.50
CA ARG A 95 16.76 -13.91 13.47
C ARG A 95 17.78 -13.90 14.61
N SER A 96 18.37 -12.75 14.90
CA SER A 96 19.35 -12.60 15.99
C SER A 96 18.75 -12.82 17.39
N LYS A 97 17.45 -12.57 17.58
CA LYS A 97 16.77 -12.81 18.87
C LYS A 97 16.35 -14.27 19.09
N ASN A 98 16.25 -15.05 18.01
CA ASN A 98 15.86 -16.46 18.04
C ASN A 98 17.07 -17.42 17.92
N SER A 99 18.30 -16.89 17.83
CA SER A 99 19.55 -17.66 17.83
C SER A 99 20.22 -17.55 19.20
#